data_AF-Q8ETM2-F1
#
_entry.id   AF-Q8ETM2-F1
#
_cell.length_a   1.000
_cell.length_b   1.000
_cell.length_c   1.000
_cell.angle_alpha   90.00
_cell.angle_beta   90.00
_cell.angle_gamma   90.00
#
_symmetry.space_group_name_H-M   'P 1'
#
loop_
_entity.id
_entity.type
_entity.pdbx_description
1 polymer ?
#
loop_
_entity_poly.entity_id
_entity_poly.type
_entity_poly.pdbx_seq_one_letter_code
_entity_poly.pdbx_strand_id
1 'polypeptide(L)'
;MKKCFYRTFIFVFLIIISGCQINKEGYNEQKEEQVVEETMKSYSKIDPSIDLSSNETISVIVQFTTKPAKVAVLEAEAKGIDLTLEEAKQQVEESYQTFQKEIHTFLDENQVSYRIKHRYKHALNGVSMELPANEIKRLIESSVIQKVFPNEEIQLDPPIQPSDQM
;
A
#
# COMPACT_ATOMS: atom_id res chain seq x y z
N MET A 1 35.74 6.49 47.67
CA MET A 1 36.33 7.85 47.72
C MET A 1 35.83 8.61 46.50
N LYS A 2 35.11 9.71 46.76
CA LYS A 2 34.36 10.53 45.79
C LYS A 2 35.31 11.51 45.08
N LYS A 3 35.13 11.74 43.77
CA LYS A 3 35.41 13.04 43.12
C LYS A 3 34.41 13.29 41.99
N CYS A 4 33.45 14.17 42.26
CA CYS A 4 32.53 14.78 41.32
C CYS A 4 33.21 15.95 40.60
N PHE A 5 32.83 16.25 39.36
CA PHE A 5 32.92 17.60 38.82
C PHE A 5 31.64 17.93 38.04
N TYR A 6 30.77 18.66 38.73
CA TYR A 6 29.56 19.30 38.24
C TYR A 6 29.93 20.75 37.93
N ARG A 7 29.85 21.19 36.67
CA ARG A 7 30.01 22.61 36.30
C ARG A 7 28.64 23.24 36.11
N THR A 8 28.22 23.92 37.16
CA THR A 8 27.13 24.90 37.22
C THR A 8 27.42 26.03 36.23
N PHE A 9 26.51 26.30 35.29
CA PHE A 9 26.42 27.60 34.64
C PHE A 9 24.97 28.10 34.73
N ILE A 10 24.71 28.81 35.82
CA ILE A 10 23.52 29.61 36.06
C ILE A 10 23.71 30.89 35.27
N PHE A 11 22.93 31.11 34.21
CA PHE A 11 22.61 32.45 33.74
C PHE A 11 21.11 32.62 33.76
N VAL A 12 20.68 33.28 34.83
CA VAL A 12 19.36 33.87 35.02
C VAL A 12 19.18 34.95 33.95
N PHE A 13 18.19 34.78 33.08
CA PHE A 13 17.55 35.89 32.37
C PHE A 13 16.04 35.75 32.55
N LEU A 14 15.56 36.31 33.68
CA LEU A 14 14.18 36.69 33.88
C LEU A 14 13.98 38.06 33.24
N ILE A 15 13.29 38.15 32.10
CA ILE A 15 12.33 39.23 31.83
C ILE A 15 11.12 38.65 31.08
N ILE A 16 10.04 38.56 31.84
CA ILE A 16 8.64 38.42 31.47
C ILE A 16 8.18 39.56 30.55
N ILE A 17 7.50 39.27 29.43
CA ILE A 17 6.31 40.05 29.01
C ILE A 17 5.38 39.20 28.11
N SER A 18 4.10 39.18 28.49
CA SER A 18 2.89 38.98 27.66
C SER A 18 2.63 37.64 26.96
N GLY A 19 1.87 36.79 27.67
CA GLY A 19 0.53 36.39 27.23
C GLY A 19 0.37 35.56 25.95
N CYS A 20 0.29 34.25 26.13
CA CYS A 20 -0.76 33.42 25.53
C CYS A 20 -1.02 32.24 26.49
N GLN A 21 -2.15 32.25 27.19
CA GLN A 21 -2.65 31.01 27.81
C GLN A 21 -3.16 30.13 26.67
N ILE A 22 -2.36 29.15 26.28
CA ILE A 22 -2.85 28.00 25.51
C ILE A 22 -2.98 26.88 26.52
N ASN A 23 -4.22 26.51 26.82
CA ASN A 23 -4.54 25.29 27.54
C ASN A 23 -4.01 24.12 26.70
N LYS A 24 -2.81 23.63 27.02
CA LYS A 24 -2.31 22.37 26.51
C LYS A 24 -2.99 21.26 27.32
N GLU A 25 -4.20 20.90 26.93
CA GLU A 25 -4.64 19.53 27.12
C GLU A 25 -3.62 18.64 26.42
N GLY A 26 -3.13 17.60 27.11
CA GLY A 26 -2.03 16.76 26.68
C GLY A 26 -2.37 15.98 25.42
N TYR A 27 -2.20 16.60 24.25
CA TYR A 27 -2.13 15.93 22.96
C TYR A 27 -0.74 15.30 22.86
N ASN A 28 -0.72 13.97 22.79
CA ASN A 28 0.51 13.20 22.66
C ASN A 28 0.99 13.25 21.21
N GLU A 29 1.88 14.20 20.93
CA GLU A 29 2.56 14.44 19.65
C GLU A 29 3.15 13.16 19.04
N GLN A 30 3.58 12.19 19.87
CA GLN A 30 4.13 10.91 19.42
C GLN A 30 3.07 9.97 18.82
N LYS A 31 1.81 10.07 19.25
CA LYS A 31 0.70 9.29 18.69
C LYS A 31 0.29 9.82 17.31
N GLU A 32 0.36 11.13 17.13
CA GLU A 32 0.06 11.80 15.87
C GLU A 32 1.13 11.49 14.82
N GLU A 33 2.41 11.54 15.21
CA GLU A 33 3.54 11.22 14.33
C GLU A 33 3.52 9.74 13.87
N GLN A 34 3.21 8.79 14.76
CA GLN A 34 3.07 7.37 14.42
C GLN A 34 1.87 7.11 13.48
N VAL A 35 0.73 7.76 13.73
CA VAL A 35 -0.46 7.65 12.87
C VAL A 35 -0.18 8.25 11.48
N VAL A 36 0.57 9.34 11.41
CA VAL A 36 0.98 9.97 10.14
C VAL A 36 1.94 9.07 9.37
N GLU A 37 2.93 8.46 10.02
CA GLU A 37 3.87 7.53 9.37
C GLU A 37 3.15 6.29 8.83
N GLU A 38 2.27 5.68 9.63
CA GLU A 38 1.49 4.50 9.24
C GLU A 38 0.53 4.81 8.08
N THR A 39 -0.10 5.98 8.12
CA THR A 39 -0.96 6.48 7.04
C THR A 39 -0.14 6.72 5.77
N MET A 40 0.99 7.44 5.84
CA MET A 40 1.84 7.66 4.66
C MET A 40 2.40 6.37 4.07
N LYS A 41 2.75 5.40 4.92
CA LYS A 41 3.19 4.08 4.48
C LYS A 41 2.06 3.30 3.80
N SER A 42 0.80 3.42 4.23
CA SER A 42 -0.31 2.75 3.56
C SER A 42 -0.66 3.38 2.22
N TYR A 43 -0.64 4.72 2.11
CA TYR A 43 -0.80 5.44 0.85
C TYR A 43 0.36 5.17 -0.14
N SER A 44 1.54 4.77 0.35
CA SER A 44 2.65 4.37 -0.52
C SER A 44 2.33 3.16 -1.42
N LYS A 45 1.26 2.41 -1.13
CA LYS A 45 0.77 1.31 -1.97
C LYS A 45 0.01 1.81 -3.22
N ILE A 46 -0.46 3.05 -3.26
CA ILE A 46 -1.23 3.59 -4.39
C ILE A 46 -0.26 4.31 -5.35
N ASP A 47 -0.45 4.14 -6.65
CA ASP A 47 0.24 4.94 -7.66
C ASP A 47 -0.24 6.41 -7.59
N PRO A 48 0.67 7.40 -7.47
CA PRO A 48 0.29 8.80 -7.29
C PRO A 48 -0.45 9.41 -8.49
N SER A 49 -0.48 8.74 -9.65
CA SER A 49 -1.28 9.16 -10.80
C SER A 49 -2.79 8.95 -10.61
N ILE A 50 -3.20 8.13 -9.64
CA ILE A 50 -4.62 7.86 -9.37
C ILE A 50 -5.23 9.02 -8.56
N ASP A 51 -6.25 9.68 -9.11
CA ASP A 51 -7.03 10.69 -8.39
C ASP A 51 -8.06 10.04 -7.44
N LEU A 52 -7.73 10.01 -6.15
CA LEU A 52 -8.59 9.46 -5.10
C LEU A 52 -9.72 10.40 -4.64
N SER A 53 -9.83 11.60 -5.21
CA SER A 53 -10.90 12.56 -4.85
C SER A 53 -12.19 12.32 -5.64
N SER A 54 -12.10 11.64 -6.79
CA SER A 54 -13.21 11.37 -7.70
C SER A 54 -14.09 10.20 -7.23
N ASN A 55 -15.40 10.29 -7.49
CA ASN A 55 -16.34 9.17 -7.34
C ASN A 55 -16.55 8.39 -8.64
N GLU A 56 -15.81 8.73 -9.70
CA GLU A 56 -15.86 8.01 -10.97
C GLU A 56 -15.36 6.57 -10.80
N THR A 57 -16.03 5.64 -11.49
CA THR A 57 -15.56 4.26 -11.56
C THR A 57 -14.38 4.18 -12.49
N ILE A 58 -13.21 3.84 -11.96
CA ILE A 58 -11.97 3.70 -12.72
C ILE A 58 -11.52 2.23 -12.76
N SER A 59 -10.65 1.90 -13.71
CA SER A 59 -10.03 0.58 -13.79
C SER A 59 -8.62 0.61 -13.20
N VAL A 60 -8.32 -0.36 -12.33
CA VAL A 60 -7.02 -0.48 -11.66
C VAL A 60 -6.46 -1.90 -11.76
N ILE A 61 -5.14 -2.01 -11.67
CA ILE A 61 -4.42 -3.27 -11.48
C ILE A 61 -3.94 -3.31 -10.02
N VAL A 62 -4.37 -4.34 -9.28
CA VAL A 62 -3.96 -4.60 -7.90
C VAL A 62 -2.93 -5.72 -7.91
N GLN A 63 -1.69 -5.39 -7.58
CA GLN A 63 -0.60 -6.34 -7.41
C GLN A 63 -0.60 -6.93 -6.00
N PHE A 64 -0.49 -8.24 -5.90
CA PHE A 64 -0.37 -8.95 -4.62
C PHE A 64 1.09 -9.06 -4.15
N THR A 65 1.28 -9.20 -2.84
CA THR A 65 2.58 -9.41 -2.20
C THR A 65 3.20 -10.77 -2.53
N THR A 66 2.37 -11.82 -2.64
CA THR A 66 2.80 -13.15 -3.08
C THR A 66 3.25 -13.09 -4.54
N LYS A 67 4.44 -13.59 -4.84
CA LYS A 67 4.99 -13.59 -6.21
C LYS A 67 4.38 -14.69 -7.07
N PRO A 68 4.41 -14.57 -8.41
CA PRO A 68 4.07 -15.68 -9.28
C PRO A 68 4.91 -16.93 -8.94
N ALA A 69 4.28 -18.10 -8.95
CA ALA A 69 4.86 -19.32 -8.40
C ALA A 69 6.26 -19.64 -8.97
N LYS A 70 6.44 -19.50 -10.29
CA LYS A 70 7.75 -19.75 -10.94
C LYS A 70 8.83 -18.76 -10.49
N VAL A 71 8.46 -17.50 -10.26
CA VAL A 71 9.38 -16.48 -9.75
C VAL A 71 9.75 -16.78 -8.29
N ALA A 72 8.76 -17.15 -7.48
CA ALA A 72 8.99 -17.50 -6.07
C ALA A 72 9.95 -18.68 -5.91
N VAL A 73 9.80 -19.74 -6.72
CA VAL A 73 10.71 -20.90 -6.72
C VAL A 73 12.14 -20.47 -7.07
N LEU A 74 12.33 -19.71 -8.15
CA LEU A 74 13.66 -19.26 -8.58
C LEU A 74 14.34 -18.37 -7.52
N GLU A 75 13.58 -17.50 -6.86
CA GLU A 75 14.10 -16.68 -5.78
C GLU A 75 14.43 -17.47 -4.51
N ALA A 76 13.64 -18.50 -4.20
CA ALA A 76 13.90 -19.39 -3.07
C ALA A 76 15.17 -20.21 -3.32
N GLU A 77 15.31 -20.79 -4.50
CA GLU A 77 16.50 -21.53 -4.94
C GLU A 77 17.76 -20.66 -4.85
N ALA A 78 17.70 -19.42 -5.34
CA ALA A 78 18.80 -18.46 -5.24
C ALA A 78 19.19 -18.10 -3.78
N LYS A 79 18.27 -18.31 -2.83
CA LYS A 79 18.49 -18.11 -1.38
C LYS A 79 18.83 -19.42 -0.66
N GLY A 80 18.92 -20.54 -1.36
CA GLY A 80 19.14 -21.87 -0.77
C GLY A 80 17.95 -22.39 0.05
N ILE A 81 16.74 -21.93 -0.27
CA ILE A 81 15.48 -22.36 0.36
C ILE A 81 14.78 -23.33 -0.61
N ASP A 82 14.43 -24.52 -0.11
CA ASP A 82 13.60 -25.45 -0.86
C ASP A 82 12.14 -24.96 -0.87
N LEU A 83 11.63 -24.66 -2.06
CA LEU A 83 10.23 -24.34 -2.31
C LEU A 83 9.79 -25.06 -3.58
N THR A 84 8.82 -25.95 -3.48
CA THR A 84 8.30 -26.64 -4.65
C THR A 84 7.37 -25.73 -5.46
N LEU A 85 7.23 -26.05 -6.75
CA LEU A 85 6.29 -25.34 -7.62
C LEU A 85 4.84 -25.47 -7.13
N GLU A 86 4.45 -26.62 -6.56
CA GLU A 86 3.09 -26.83 -6.08
C GLU A 86 2.80 -26.02 -4.80
N GLU A 87 3.74 -25.95 -3.86
CA GLU A 87 3.61 -25.07 -2.69
C GLU A 87 3.52 -23.59 -3.11
N ALA A 88 4.36 -23.16 -4.06
CA ALA A 88 4.34 -21.80 -4.56
C ALA A 88 3.01 -21.47 -5.29
N LYS A 89 2.44 -22.43 -6.04
CA LYS A 89 1.10 -22.28 -6.66
C LYS A 89 0.00 -22.21 -5.60
N GLN A 90 0.10 -23.00 -4.54
CA GLN A 90 -0.84 -22.96 -3.43
C GLN A 90 -0.81 -21.59 -2.74
N GLN A 91 0.37 -21.03 -2.48
CA GLN A 91 0.50 -19.67 -1.92
C GLN A 91 -0.15 -18.61 -2.81
N VAL A 92 -0.02 -18.74 -4.14
CA VAL A 92 -0.72 -17.86 -5.08
C VAL A 92 -2.22 -17.98 -4.91
N GLU A 93 -2.78 -19.20 -4.85
CA GLU A 93 -4.23 -19.38 -4.67
C GLU A 93 -4.72 -18.86 -3.31
N GLU A 94 -3.99 -19.13 -2.23
CA GLU A 94 -4.29 -18.62 -0.89
C GLU A 94 -4.32 -17.08 -0.84
N SER A 95 -3.45 -16.42 -1.61
CA SER A 95 -3.48 -14.95 -1.73
C SER A 95 -4.79 -14.44 -2.35
N TYR A 96 -5.36 -15.17 -3.32
CA TYR A 96 -6.67 -14.83 -3.89
C TYR A 96 -7.82 -15.05 -2.90
N GLN A 97 -7.79 -16.15 -2.16
CA GLN A 97 -8.84 -16.44 -1.17
C GLN A 97 -8.82 -15.40 -0.04
N THR A 98 -7.63 -15.00 0.39
CA THR A 98 -7.44 -13.95 1.39
C THR A 98 -7.90 -12.60 0.85
N PHE A 99 -7.49 -12.23 -0.37
CA PHE A 99 -7.95 -11.02 -1.04
C PHE A 99 -9.48 -10.96 -1.12
N GLN A 100 -10.12 -12.05 -1.56
CA GLN A 100 -11.58 -12.12 -1.69
C GLN A 100 -12.30 -11.93 -0.35
N LYS A 101 -11.74 -12.50 0.72
CA LYS A 101 -12.26 -12.29 2.08
C LYS A 101 -12.09 -10.84 2.54
N GLU A 102 -10.93 -10.25 2.31
CA GLU A 102 -10.62 -8.88 2.73
C GLU A 102 -11.48 -7.86 1.97
N ILE A 103 -11.63 -7.96 0.65
CA ILE A 103 -12.48 -7.04 -0.12
C ILE A 103 -13.96 -7.18 0.22
N HIS A 104 -14.42 -8.35 0.68
CA HIS A 104 -15.78 -8.50 1.18
C HIS A 104 -16.02 -7.57 2.37
N THR A 105 -15.11 -7.58 3.35
CA THR A 105 -15.19 -6.68 4.50
C THR A 105 -14.95 -5.22 4.12
N PHE A 106 -13.98 -4.93 3.24
CA PHE A 106 -13.63 -3.55 2.90
C PHE A 106 -14.65 -2.88 1.96
N LEU A 107 -15.29 -3.64 1.06
CA LEU A 107 -16.15 -3.11 0.01
C LEU A 107 -17.61 -3.58 0.14
N ASP A 108 -17.88 -4.89 0.20
CA ASP A 108 -19.26 -5.40 0.20
C ASP A 108 -20.02 -4.97 1.46
N GLU A 109 -19.44 -5.14 2.64
CA GLU A 109 -20.04 -4.70 3.91
C GLU A 109 -20.26 -3.16 3.95
N ASN A 110 -19.45 -2.43 3.19
CA ASN A 110 -19.55 -0.97 3.02
C ASN A 110 -20.42 -0.56 1.82
N GLN A 111 -21.10 -1.50 1.16
CA GLN A 111 -21.98 -1.27 0.01
C GLN A 111 -21.28 -0.60 -1.19
N VAL A 112 -19.98 -0.81 -1.33
CA VAL A 112 -19.20 -0.30 -2.46
C VAL A 112 -19.32 -1.28 -3.63
N SER A 113 -19.84 -0.80 -4.76
CA SER A 113 -19.87 -1.61 -5.99
C SER A 113 -18.48 -1.72 -6.60
N TYR A 114 -18.08 -2.94 -6.94
CA TYR A 114 -16.85 -3.20 -7.67
C TYR A 114 -17.02 -4.39 -8.63
N ARG A 115 -16.09 -4.52 -9.58
CA ARG A 115 -16.04 -5.66 -10.50
C ARG A 115 -14.61 -6.11 -10.72
N ILE A 116 -14.32 -7.37 -10.40
CA ILE A 116 -13.06 -8.02 -10.81
C ILE A 116 -13.17 -8.38 -12.29
N LYS A 117 -12.24 -7.89 -13.11
CA LYS A 117 -12.22 -8.07 -14.57
C LYS A 117 -11.29 -9.21 -14.99
N HIS A 118 -10.15 -9.35 -14.32
CA HIS A 118 -9.16 -10.37 -14.64
C HIS A 118 -8.36 -10.82 -13.41
N ARG A 119 -7.80 -12.03 -13.45
CA ARG A 119 -6.86 -12.57 -12.45
C ARG A 119 -5.53 -12.89 -13.11
N TYR A 120 -4.43 -12.31 -12.61
CA TYR A 120 -3.07 -12.50 -13.14
C TYR A 120 -2.27 -13.48 -12.27
N LYS A 121 -1.73 -14.58 -12.83
CA LYS A 121 -1.00 -15.60 -12.04
C LYS A 121 0.45 -15.87 -12.50
N HIS A 122 0.93 -15.22 -13.55
CA HIS A 122 2.14 -15.63 -14.28
C HIS A 122 3.25 -14.57 -14.30
N ALA A 123 3.10 -13.50 -15.07
CA ALA A 123 4.06 -12.39 -15.08
C ALA A 123 3.86 -11.44 -13.88
N LEU A 124 2.62 -11.42 -13.38
CA LEU A 124 2.15 -10.69 -12.21
C LEU A 124 1.28 -11.65 -11.39
N ASN A 125 1.25 -11.46 -10.07
CA ASN A 125 0.21 -12.02 -9.22
C ASN A 125 -0.73 -10.88 -8.77
N GLY A 126 -2.02 -11.00 -9.04
CA GLY A 126 -2.97 -9.93 -8.72
C GLY A 126 -4.29 -10.00 -9.48
N VAL A 127 -5.01 -8.88 -9.52
CA VAL A 127 -6.28 -8.72 -10.25
C VAL A 127 -6.33 -7.39 -10.99
N SER A 128 -7.13 -7.32 -12.06
CA SER A 128 -7.68 -6.03 -12.50
C SER A 128 -9.12 -5.90 -12.04
N MET A 129 -9.50 -4.71 -11.61
CA MET A 129 -10.84 -4.44 -11.12
C MET A 129 -11.31 -3.02 -11.41
N GLU A 130 -12.61 -2.82 -11.33
CA GLU A 130 -13.29 -1.53 -11.45
C GLU A 130 -13.97 -1.19 -10.12
N LEU A 131 -13.81 0.03 -9.64
CA LEU A 131 -14.44 0.58 -8.43
C LEU A 131 -14.36 2.11 -8.44
N PRO A 132 -15.18 2.83 -7.65
CA PRO A 132 -15.04 4.27 -7.48
C PRO A 132 -13.66 4.66 -6.94
N ALA A 133 -13.03 5.69 -7.53
CA ALA A 133 -11.64 6.03 -7.23
C ALA A 133 -11.42 6.39 -5.74
N ASN A 134 -12.36 7.12 -5.14
CA ASN A 134 -12.36 7.47 -3.72
C ASN A 134 -12.47 6.28 -2.75
N GLU A 135 -12.85 5.09 -3.24
CA GLU A 135 -12.96 3.86 -2.44
C GLU A 135 -11.66 3.02 -2.47
N ILE A 136 -10.70 3.33 -3.36
CA ILE A 136 -9.41 2.61 -3.44
C ILE A 136 -8.62 2.68 -2.14
N LYS A 137 -8.76 3.77 -1.38
CA LYS A 137 -8.13 3.91 -0.06
C LYS A 137 -8.54 2.80 0.92
N ARG A 138 -9.71 2.16 0.75
CA ARG A 138 -10.11 1.03 1.61
C ARG A 138 -9.28 -0.23 1.34
N LEU A 139 -8.70 -0.34 0.14
CA LEU A 139 -7.88 -1.48 -0.24
C LEU A 139 -6.51 -1.48 0.47
N ILE A 140 -5.99 -0.32 0.90
CA ILE A 140 -4.63 -0.23 1.45
C ILE A 140 -4.44 -0.97 2.78
N GLU A 141 -5.55 -1.22 3.48
CA GLU A 141 -5.63 -2.02 4.71
C GLU A 141 -5.38 -3.51 4.45
N SER A 142 -5.48 -3.95 3.20
CA SER A 142 -5.22 -5.33 2.81
C SER A 142 -3.78 -5.75 3.08
N SER A 143 -3.64 -6.92 3.70
CA SER A 143 -2.35 -7.56 3.96
C SER A 143 -1.73 -8.17 2.68
N VAL A 144 -2.57 -8.51 1.70
CA VAL A 144 -2.14 -9.15 0.46
C VAL A 144 -1.84 -8.17 -0.66
N ILE A 145 -2.25 -6.90 -0.55
CA ILE A 145 -1.98 -5.89 -1.58
C ILE A 145 -0.59 -5.27 -1.39
N GLN A 146 0.22 -5.38 -2.44
CA GLN A 146 1.52 -4.73 -2.54
C GLN A 146 1.41 -3.33 -3.14
N LYS A 147 0.73 -3.21 -4.28
CA LYS A 147 0.64 -1.94 -5.03
C LYS A 147 -0.63 -1.89 -5.86
N VAL A 148 -1.20 -0.70 -6.06
CA VAL A 148 -2.33 -0.42 -6.93
C VAL A 148 -1.88 0.55 -8.02
N PHE A 149 -2.11 0.18 -9.27
CA PHE A 149 -1.75 0.96 -10.46
C PHE A 149 -3.00 1.32 -11.28
N PRO A 150 -2.99 2.43 -12.03
CA PRO A 150 -4.02 2.64 -13.05
C PRO A 150 -3.94 1.54 -14.12
N ASN A 151 -5.09 1.11 -14.63
CA ASN A 151 -5.16 0.20 -15.77
C ASN A 151 -5.30 1.03 -17.06
N GLU A 152 -4.17 1.48 -17.59
CA GLU A 152 -4.10 2.37 -18.75
C GLU A 152 -4.15 1.63 -20.09
N GLU A 153 -4.75 2.27 -21.09
CA GLU A 153 -4.69 1.85 -22.48
C GLU A 153 -3.60 2.64 -23.21
N ILE A 154 -2.61 1.94 -23.78
CA ILE A 154 -1.50 2.56 -24.51
C ILE A 154 -1.79 2.45 -26.02
N GLN A 155 -1.76 3.57 -26.73
CA GLN A 155 -1.81 3.61 -28.19
C GLN A 155 -0.39 3.66 -28.76
N LEU A 156 -0.12 2.86 -29.80
CA LEU A 156 1.16 2.83 -30.49
C LEU A 156 1.17 3.80 -31.66
N ASP A 157 2.31 4.44 -31.89
CA ASP A 157 2.55 5.32 -33.04
C ASP A 157 3.81 4.85 -33.83
N PRO A 158 3.66 4.35 -35.07
CA PRO A 158 2.39 4.19 -35.80
C PRO A 158 1.54 3.06 -35.21
N PRO A 159 0.20 3.07 -35.43
CA PRO A 159 -0.66 1.97 -34.99
C PRO A 159 -0.24 0.66 -35.67
N ILE A 160 -0.32 -0.46 -34.93
CA ILE A 160 0.03 -1.79 -35.45
C ILE A 160 -0.84 -2.09 -36.68
N GLN A 161 -0.21 -2.37 -37.82
CA GLN A 161 -0.90 -2.85 -38.99
C GLN A 161 -1.20 -4.35 -38.80
N PRO A 162 -2.38 -4.86 -39.21
CA PRO A 162 -2.69 -6.29 -39.13
C PRO A 162 -1.67 -7.21 -39.82
N SER A 163 -0.91 -6.69 -40.80
CA SER A 163 0.18 -7.40 -41.47
C SER A 163 1.38 -7.70 -40.57
N ASP A 164 1.60 -6.89 -39.54
CA ASP A 164 2.78 -6.95 -38.68
C ASP A 164 2.62 -7.97 -37.54
N GLN A 165 1.43 -8.58 -37.43
CA GLN A 165 1.06 -9.58 -36.42
C GLN A 165 1.12 -11.03 -36.93
N MET A 166 1.56 -11.26 -38.17
CA MET A 166 1.68 -12.58 -38.80
C MET A 166 3.09 -13.17 -38.71
#